data_AF-A0A1G9Q0R2-F1
#
_entry.id   AF-A0A1G9Q0R2-F1
#
_cell.length_a   1.000
_cell.length_b   1.000
_cell.length_c   1.000
_cell.angle_alpha   90.00
_cell.angle_beta   90.00
_cell.angle_gamma   90.00
#
_symmetry.space_group_name_H-M   'P 1'
#
loop_
_entity.id
_entity.type
_entity.pdbx_description
1 polymer ?
#
loop_
_entity_poly.entity_id
_entity_poly.type
_entity_poly.pdbx_seq_one_letter_code
_entity_poly.pdbx_strand_id
1 'polypeptide(L)'
;MKDFFRKGDRGRSFCFCPPVSRMSKGTETKGPSPFPTKDIMVGTKIYEGIVYAYVTVIKANSTKDDLKYVDGYIDENTFQWETVANVSDRELNALKNSRKMHIFVRKVDNEDRIQLPFTYIGSGHMEYIDGSKKPNGAHLFHIPMDVTAPEDLYFDFKLPE
;
A
#
# COMPACT_ATOMS: atom_id res chain seq x y z
N MET A 1 66.37 11.32 -0.45
CA MET A 1 67.04 12.31 0.43
C MET A 1 66.37 13.66 0.20
N LYS A 2 65.71 14.17 1.25
CA LYS A 2 65.38 15.58 1.56
C LYS A 2 64.46 16.39 0.63
N ASP A 3 63.32 16.74 1.22
CA ASP A 3 62.54 17.97 1.00
C ASP A 3 63.44 19.23 0.98
N PHE A 4 63.06 20.28 0.23
CA PHE A 4 62.57 21.55 0.82
C PHE A 4 62.24 22.62 -0.24
N PHE A 5 61.26 23.43 0.12
CA PHE A 5 60.60 24.59 -0.49
C PHE A 5 61.49 25.78 -0.90
N ARG A 6 61.10 26.55 -1.95
CA ARG A 6 60.93 28.02 -1.85
C ARG A 6 60.16 28.68 -3.03
N LYS A 7 59.46 29.75 -2.64
CA LYS A 7 58.50 30.66 -3.31
C LYS A 7 58.96 31.34 -4.62
N GLY A 8 58.06 31.40 -5.61
CA GLY A 8 57.26 32.59 -5.98
C GLY A 8 57.91 33.71 -6.80
N ASP A 9 57.37 33.98 -8.00
CA ASP A 9 57.18 35.36 -8.47
C ASP A 9 56.04 35.50 -9.51
N ARG A 10 55.55 36.73 -9.61
CA ARG A 10 54.23 37.18 -10.02
C ARG A 10 54.03 37.30 -11.54
N GLY A 11 52.83 36.96 -12.01
CA GLY A 11 52.31 37.36 -13.32
C GLY A 11 50.78 37.44 -13.27
N ARG A 12 50.22 38.62 -12.98
CA ARG A 12 48.77 38.88 -13.03
C ARG A 12 48.33 38.98 -14.49
N SER A 13 47.54 38.02 -14.99
CA SER A 13 46.64 38.28 -16.12
C SER A 13 45.23 38.55 -15.58
N PHE A 14 44.73 39.74 -15.86
CA PHE A 14 43.34 40.12 -15.63
C PHE A 14 42.45 39.33 -16.60
N CYS A 15 41.61 38.43 -16.08
CA CYS A 15 40.51 37.86 -16.85
C CYS A 15 39.31 38.82 -16.76
N PHE A 16 38.94 39.41 -17.88
CA PHE A 16 37.70 40.16 -18.05
C PHE A 16 36.51 39.19 -17.95
N CYS A 17 35.61 39.40 -16.99
CA CYS A 17 34.29 38.78 -17.00
C CYS A 17 33.39 39.52 -18.00
N PRO A 18 32.77 38.84 -18.98
CA PRO A 18 31.71 39.44 -19.79
C PRO A 18 30.43 39.64 -18.95
N PRO A 19 29.55 40.59 -19.32
CA PRO A 19 28.37 40.94 -18.54
C PRO A 19 27.33 39.81 -18.53
N VAL A 20 26.78 39.56 -17.34
CA VAL A 20 25.71 38.59 -17.08
C VAL A 20 24.47 38.97 -17.89
N SER A 21 24.16 38.15 -18.90
CA SER A 21 22.89 38.24 -19.61
C SER A 21 21.75 37.77 -18.70
N ARG A 22 20.74 38.63 -18.57
CA ARG A 22 19.51 38.43 -17.79
C ARG A 22 18.78 37.18 -18.28
N MET A 23 18.88 36.07 -17.55
CA MET A 23 18.11 34.86 -17.82
C MET A 23 16.61 35.13 -17.59
N SER A 24 15.84 34.96 -18.65
CA SER A 24 14.38 34.86 -18.64
C SER A 24 13.93 33.66 -17.80
N LYS A 25 12.92 33.85 -16.94
CA LYS A 25 12.21 32.76 -16.27
C LYS A 25 11.56 31.85 -17.33
N GLY A 26 12.26 30.77 -17.68
CA GLY A 26 11.75 29.67 -18.49
C GLY A 26 11.33 28.54 -17.58
N THR A 27 10.11 28.07 -17.75
CA THR A 27 9.41 27.04 -16.98
C THR A 27 10.21 25.74 -16.87
N GLU A 28 10.46 25.30 -15.65
CA GLU A 28 11.00 23.98 -15.33
C GLU A 28 9.97 22.92 -15.76
N THR A 29 10.20 22.29 -16.92
CA THR A 29 9.48 21.09 -17.33
C THR A 29 9.97 19.96 -16.44
N LYS A 30 9.13 19.51 -15.50
CA LYS A 30 9.39 18.32 -14.69
C LYS A 30 9.62 17.12 -15.63
N GLY A 31 10.87 16.65 -15.71
CA GLY A 31 11.19 15.38 -16.35
C GLY A 31 10.46 14.22 -15.65
N PRO A 32 10.29 13.06 -16.30
CA PRO A 32 9.66 11.92 -15.67
C PRO A 32 10.42 11.55 -14.39
N SER A 33 9.66 11.43 -13.30
CA SER A 33 10.15 10.95 -12.01
C SER A 33 10.92 9.63 -12.19
N PRO A 34 12.17 9.51 -11.68
CA PRO A 34 12.91 8.26 -11.72
C PRO A 34 12.35 7.19 -10.76
N PHE A 35 11.35 7.56 -9.94
CA PHE A 35 10.66 6.64 -9.07
C PHE A 35 9.52 5.97 -9.84
N PRO A 36 9.44 4.63 -9.87
CA PRO A 36 8.32 3.93 -10.48
C PRO A 36 7.03 4.47 -9.87
N THR A 37 6.07 4.76 -10.75
CA THR A 37 4.73 5.19 -10.33
C THR A 37 4.15 4.16 -9.38
N LYS A 38 3.51 4.68 -8.34
CA LYS A 38 3.02 3.97 -7.15
C LYS A 38 2.02 2.86 -7.52
N ASP A 39 2.52 1.69 -7.94
CA ASP A 39 1.74 0.47 -8.09
C ASP A 39 1.42 -0.08 -6.70
N ILE A 40 0.50 0.59 -6.00
CA ILE A 40 -0.07 0.01 -4.79
C ILE A 40 -0.93 -1.17 -5.26
N MET A 41 -0.48 -2.39 -5.03
CA MET A 41 -1.32 -3.57 -5.15
C MET A 41 -2.37 -3.53 -4.04
N VAL A 42 -3.45 -2.80 -4.26
CA VAL A 42 -4.67 -2.82 -3.43
C VAL A 42 -5.79 -3.44 -4.25
N GLY A 43 -6.67 -4.15 -3.56
CA GLY A 43 -7.88 -4.70 -4.13
C GLY A 43 -7.82 -6.21 -4.33
N THR A 44 -8.68 -6.68 -5.24
CA THR A 44 -9.03 -8.09 -5.36
C THR A 44 -8.77 -8.56 -6.78
N LYS A 45 -8.18 -9.73 -6.94
CA LYS A 45 -7.98 -10.40 -8.22
C LYS A 45 -8.65 -11.76 -8.19
N ILE A 46 -9.29 -12.14 -9.28
CA ILE A 46 -9.96 -13.43 -9.42
C ILE A 46 -9.33 -14.16 -10.60
N TYR A 47 -8.75 -15.33 -10.35
CA TYR A 47 -8.17 -16.21 -11.37
C TYR A 47 -8.79 -17.59 -11.24
N GLU A 48 -9.47 -18.07 -12.28
CA GLU A 48 -10.06 -19.42 -12.30
C GLU A 48 -10.94 -19.75 -11.08
N GLY A 49 -11.68 -18.76 -10.58
CA GLY A 49 -12.53 -18.92 -9.39
C GLY A 49 -11.77 -18.98 -8.06
N ILE A 50 -10.48 -18.61 -8.04
CA ILE A 50 -9.68 -18.36 -6.85
C ILE A 50 -9.50 -16.86 -6.68
N VAL A 51 -9.76 -16.37 -5.47
CA VAL A 51 -9.68 -14.96 -5.11
C VAL A 51 -8.35 -14.68 -4.41
N TYR A 52 -7.71 -13.57 -4.77
CA TYR A 52 -6.51 -13.06 -4.12
C TYR A 52 -6.82 -11.65 -3.63
N ALA A 53 -6.81 -11.46 -2.32
CA ALA A 53 -7.15 -10.19 -1.69
C ALA A 53 -5.93 -9.57 -1.02
N TYR A 54 -5.67 -8.30 -1.37
CA TYR A 54 -4.59 -7.49 -0.82
C TYR A 54 -5.18 -6.41 0.09
N VAL A 55 -5.21 -6.70 1.38
CA VAL A 55 -5.90 -5.94 2.42
C VAL A 55 -4.91 -5.01 3.12
N THR A 56 -5.25 -3.74 3.24
CA THR A 56 -4.49 -2.77 4.05
C THR A 56 -5.34 -2.40 5.24
N VAL A 57 -4.90 -2.77 6.45
CA VAL A 57 -5.76 -2.76 7.65
C VAL A 57 -5.91 -1.35 8.25
N ILE A 58 -5.02 -0.38 7.95
CA ILE A 58 -5.19 1.03 8.34
C ILE A 58 -4.78 2.00 7.24
N LYS A 59 -5.62 3.03 7.05
CA LYS A 59 -5.31 4.23 6.27
C LYS A 59 -4.89 5.34 7.22
N ALA A 60 -3.68 5.86 7.02
CA ALA A 60 -3.21 7.09 7.64
C ALA A 60 -4.29 8.19 7.52
N ASN A 61 -4.63 8.84 8.64
CA ASN A 61 -5.49 10.04 8.82
C ASN A 61 -6.90 9.85 9.42
N SER A 62 -7.08 9.05 10.48
CA SER A 62 -8.20 9.33 11.41
C SER A 62 -7.68 10.10 12.63
N THR A 63 -8.33 11.21 12.91
CA THR A 63 -8.09 12.04 14.09
C THR A 63 -8.51 11.23 15.32
N LYS A 64 -7.53 10.60 15.96
CA LYS A 64 -7.48 10.06 17.34
C LYS A 64 -8.60 9.19 17.96
N ASP A 65 -9.81 9.03 17.44
CA ASP A 65 -10.83 8.26 18.20
C ASP A 65 -11.66 7.20 17.45
N ASP A 66 -11.60 7.10 16.11
CA ASP A 66 -12.34 6.04 15.39
C ASP A 66 -11.48 5.43 14.27
N LEU A 67 -10.57 4.53 14.62
CA LEU A 67 -9.97 3.61 13.64
C LEU A 67 -11.05 2.58 13.27
N LYS A 68 -11.83 2.88 12.22
CA LYS A 68 -12.85 1.96 11.73
C LYS A 68 -12.21 0.89 10.85
N TYR A 69 -11.68 -0.14 11.49
CA TYR A 69 -11.27 -1.37 10.84
C TYR A 69 -12.51 -2.08 10.30
N VAL A 70 -12.52 -2.38 9.01
CA VAL A 70 -13.63 -3.13 8.39
C VAL A 70 -13.21 -4.56 8.06
N ASP A 71 -11.93 -4.74 7.76
CA ASP A 71 -11.30 -6.03 7.46
C ASP A 71 -10.40 -6.45 8.62
N GLY A 72 -10.51 -7.71 9.04
CA GLY A 72 -9.76 -8.23 10.17
C GLY A 72 -10.36 -9.52 10.72
N TYR A 73 -9.69 -10.12 11.70
CA TYR A 73 -10.21 -11.29 12.39
C TYR A 73 -11.36 -10.90 13.32
N ILE A 74 -12.48 -11.60 13.23
CA ILE A 74 -13.56 -11.54 14.23
C ILE A 74 -13.31 -12.55 15.37
N ASP A 75 -12.64 -13.64 15.04
CA ASP A 75 -12.11 -14.66 15.95
C ASP A 75 -10.86 -15.28 15.31
N GLU A 76 -10.14 -16.14 16.04
CA GLU A 76 -8.88 -16.75 15.61
C GLU A 76 -8.98 -17.61 14.32
N ASN A 77 -10.19 -18.02 13.95
CA ASN A 77 -10.46 -18.91 12.82
C ASN A 77 -11.25 -18.21 11.70
N THR A 78 -11.78 -17.02 11.91
CA THR A 78 -12.65 -16.34 10.94
C THR A 78 -12.14 -14.94 10.63
N PHE A 79 -11.79 -14.73 9.37
CA PHE A 79 -11.43 -13.41 8.87
C PHE A 79 -12.64 -12.75 8.21
N GLN A 80 -12.94 -11.50 8.57
CA GLN A 80 -13.95 -10.69 7.89
C GLN A 80 -13.29 -9.84 6.81
N TRP A 81 -13.92 -9.82 5.64
CA TRP A 81 -13.48 -9.01 4.51
C TRP A 81 -14.64 -8.27 3.85
N GLU A 82 -14.40 -7.01 3.47
CA GLU A 82 -15.30 -6.15 2.73
C GLU A 82 -14.83 -5.92 1.30
N THR A 83 -15.77 -6.00 0.35
CA THR A 83 -15.50 -5.65 -1.05
C THR A 83 -15.22 -4.15 -1.20
N VAL A 84 -14.57 -3.78 -2.31
CA VAL A 84 -14.60 -2.39 -2.75
C VAL A 84 -16.05 -1.90 -2.94
N ALA A 85 -16.26 -0.59 -2.78
CA ALA A 85 -17.54 0.06 -3.00
C ALA A 85 -18.05 -0.16 -4.43
N ASN A 86 -19.36 -0.33 -4.59
CA ASN A 86 -20.06 -0.47 -5.88
C ASN A 86 -19.48 -1.56 -6.79
N VAL A 87 -19.13 -2.72 -6.22
CA VAL A 87 -18.78 -3.91 -7.00
C VAL A 87 -19.93 -4.27 -7.96
N SER A 88 -19.61 -4.65 -9.19
CA SER A 88 -20.64 -5.02 -10.17
C SER A 88 -21.32 -6.34 -9.79
N ASP A 89 -22.58 -6.55 -10.19
CA ASP A 89 -23.29 -7.81 -9.92
C ASP A 89 -22.54 -9.03 -10.48
N ARG A 90 -21.86 -8.87 -11.62
CA ARG A 90 -21.02 -9.92 -12.22
C ARG A 90 -19.84 -10.28 -11.30
N GLU A 91 -19.14 -9.28 -10.80
CA GLU A 91 -18.00 -9.50 -9.88
C GLU A 91 -18.48 -10.06 -8.55
N LEU A 92 -19.58 -9.54 -7.99
CA LEU A 92 -20.17 -10.07 -6.76
C LEU A 92 -20.56 -11.54 -6.93
N ASN A 93 -21.16 -11.91 -8.06
CA ASN A 93 -21.47 -13.31 -8.37
C ASN A 93 -20.20 -14.16 -8.52
N ALA A 94 -19.13 -13.63 -9.11
CA ALA A 94 -17.85 -14.36 -9.19
C ALA A 94 -17.22 -14.58 -7.82
N LEU A 95 -17.33 -13.59 -6.91
CA LEU A 95 -16.88 -13.70 -5.53
C LEU A 95 -17.68 -14.75 -4.75
N LYS A 96 -19.02 -14.69 -4.83
CA LYS A 96 -19.92 -15.66 -4.17
C LYS A 96 -19.71 -17.10 -4.63
N ASN A 97 -19.41 -17.30 -5.90
CA ASN A 97 -19.18 -18.63 -6.48
C ASN A 97 -17.70 -19.02 -6.50
N SER A 98 -16.83 -18.25 -5.84
CA SER A 98 -15.42 -18.58 -5.77
C SER A 98 -15.19 -19.82 -4.91
N ARG A 99 -14.17 -20.58 -5.25
CA ARG A 99 -13.82 -21.81 -4.53
C ARG A 99 -13.07 -21.50 -3.25
N LYS A 100 -12.19 -20.51 -3.31
CA LYS A 100 -11.20 -20.21 -2.27
C LYS A 100 -10.69 -18.78 -2.38
N MET A 101 -10.31 -18.21 -1.24
CA MET A 101 -9.66 -16.90 -1.14
C MET A 101 -8.32 -17.02 -0.44
N HIS A 102 -7.30 -16.36 -0.99
CA HIS A 102 -5.99 -16.15 -0.38
C HIS A 102 -5.89 -14.71 0.10
N ILE A 103 -5.47 -14.52 1.36
CA ILE A 103 -5.47 -13.21 2.01
C ILE A 103 -4.04 -12.76 2.29
N PHE A 104 -3.75 -11.56 1.82
CA PHE A 104 -2.48 -10.87 2.02
C PHE A 104 -2.78 -9.56 2.74
N VAL A 105 -2.20 -9.37 3.93
CA VAL A 105 -2.46 -8.18 4.77
C VAL A 105 -1.20 -7.34 4.92
N ARG A 106 -1.38 -6.05 5.17
CA ARG A 106 -0.32 -5.16 5.69
C ARG A 106 -0.93 -4.12 6.61
N LYS A 107 -0.16 -3.66 7.60
CA LYS A 107 -0.59 -2.65 8.57
C LYS A 107 -0.65 -1.24 7.97
N VAL A 108 0.44 -0.81 7.33
CA VAL A 108 0.57 0.52 6.71
C VAL A 108 1.05 0.39 5.28
N ASP A 109 0.68 1.36 4.43
CA ASP A 109 1.14 1.41 3.05
C ASP A 109 2.60 1.89 2.96
N ASN A 110 3.02 2.87 3.75
CA ASN A 110 4.38 3.37 3.75
C ASN A 110 4.84 3.75 5.15
N GLU A 111 6.07 3.38 5.48
CA GLU A 111 6.80 3.86 6.64
C GLU A 111 8.16 4.37 6.14
N ASP A 112 8.56 5.58 6.53
CA ASP A 112 9.82 6.21 6.10
C ASP A 112 10.08 6.24 4.57
N ARG A 113 9.00 6.29 3.76
CA ARG A 113 9.00 6.23 2.28
C ARG A 113 9.36 4.85 1.71
N ILE A 114 9.37 3.81 2.54
CA ILE A 114 9.50 2.42 2.12
C ILE A 114 8.12 1.77 2.11
N GLN A 115 7.75 1.18 0.98
CA GLN A 115 6.53 0.41 0.83
C GLN A 115 6.71 -0.95 1.54
N LEU A 116 5.96 -1.17 2.62
CA LEU A 116 6.01 -2.46 3.33
C LEU A 116 5.42 -3.59 2.46
N PRO A 117 5.99 -4.81 2.52
CA PRO A 117 5.44 -5.96 1.83
C PRO A 117 4.12 -6.39 2.47
N PHE A 118 3.32 -7.13 1.69
CA PHE A 118 2.18 -7.85 2.25
C PHE A 118 2.63 -9.15 2.91
N THR A 119 2.02 -9.48 4.04
CA THR A 119 2.14 -10.75 4.73
C THR A 119 0.98 -11.65 4.30
N TYR A 120 1.29 -12.85 3.81
CA TYR A 120 0.27 -13.88 3.59
C TYR A 120 -0.17 -14.44 4.93
N ILE A 121 -1.48 -14.43 5.20
CA ILE A 121 -2.03 -14.89 6.49
C ILE A 121 -2.81 -16.21 6.37
N GLY A 122 -3.06 -16.67 5.15
CA GLY A 122 -3.75 -17.92 4.92
C GLY A 122 -4.82 -17.83 3.85
N SER A 123 -5.65 -18.86 3.84
CA SER A 123 -6.73 -19.02 2.90
C SER A 123 -7.95 -19.64 3.55
N GLY A 124 -9.10 -19.47 2.90
CA GLY A 124 -10.35 -20.06 3.35
C GLY A 124 -11.43 -20.01 2.29
N HIS A 125 -12.59 -20.57 2.62
CA HIS A 125 -13.78 -20.46 1.79
C HIS A 125 -14.50 -19.14 2.08
N MET A 126 -15.13 -18.53 1.07
CA MET A 126 -15.83 -17.26 1.23
C MET A 126 -17.32 -17.49 1.48
N GLU A 127 -17.80 -17.00 2.61
CA GLU A 127 -19.22 -17.04 2.99
C GLU A 127 -19.82 -15.64 2.86
N TYR A 128 -20.75 -15.48 1.93
CA TYR A 128 -21.43 -14.20 1.73
C TYR A 128 -22.47 -13.95 2.82
N ILE A 129 -22.44 -12.75 3.40
CA ILE A 129 -23.44 -12.35 4.39
C ILE A 129 -24.62 -11.70 3.67
N ASP A 130 -25.77 -12.39 3.63
CA ASP A 130 -26.99 -11.84 3.04
C ASP A 130 -27.45 -10.57 3.77
N GLY A 131 -27.86 -9.56 3.00
CA GLY A 131 -28.27 -8.26 3.55
C GLY A 131 -27.11 -7.35 3.99
N SER A 132 -25.84 -7.78 3.87
CA SER A 132 -24.67 -6.98 4.29
C SER A 132 -24.33 -5.77 3.43
N LYS A 133 -25.10 -5.49 2.38
CA LYS A 133 -24.84 -4.38 1.46
C LYS A 133 -24.90 -3.05 2.22
N LYS A 134 -23.75 -2.38 2.32
CA LYS A 134 -23.63 -1.07 2.96
C LYS A 134 -24.16 0.04 2.05
N PRO A 135 -24.43 1.25 2.58
CA PRO A 135 -24.88 2.40 1.79
C PRO A 135 -23.93 2.79 0.64
N ASN A 136 -22.63 2.52 0.78
CA ASN A 136 -21.61 2.72 -0.26
C ASN A 136 -21.57 1.59 -1.31
N GLY A 137 -22.46 0.60 -1.22
CA GLY A 137 -22.51 -0.55 -2.13
C GLY A 137 -21.44 -1.61 -1.87
N ALA A 138 -20.72 -1.54 -0.76
CA ALA A 138 -19.79 -2.60 -0.35
C ALA A 138 -20.54 -3.77 0.30
N HIS A 139 -19.96 -4.97 0.22
CA HIS A 139 -20.53 -6.23 0.69
C HIS A 139 -19.56 -6.93 1.65
N LEU A 140 -20.09 -7.65 2.64
CA LEU A 140 -19.28 -8.38 3.62
C LEU A 140 -19.27 -9.87 3.35
N PHE A 141 -18.10 -10.46 3.62
CA PHE A 141 -17.85 -11.88 3.63
C PHE A 141 -17.18 -12.30 4.94
N HIS A 142 -17.55 -13.48 5.43
CA HIS A 142 -16.77 -14.21 6.42
C HIS A 142 -15.94 -15.27 5.72
N ILE A 143 -14.70 -15.42 6.16
CA ILE A 143 -13.75 -16.39 5.62
C ILE A 143 -13.31 -17.28 6.77
N PRO A 144 -13.98 -18.41 7.00
CA PRO A 144 -13.45 -19.48 7.82
C PRO A 144 -12.09 -19.91 7.24
N MET A 145 -11.04 -19.68 8.00
CA MET A 145 -9.66 -19.92 7.60
C MET A 145 -9.34 -21.40 7.70
N ASP A 146 -8.61 -21.93 6.72
CA ASP A 146 -8.17 -23.34 6.70
C ASP A 146 -7.24 -23.67 7.88
N VAL A 147 -6.56 -22.66 8.41
CA VAL A 147 -5.61 -22.75 9.51
C VAL A 147 -5.89 -21.62 10.48
N THR A 148 -5.93 -21.94 11.77
CA THR A 148 -6.05 -20.97 12.86
C THR A 148 -4.93 -19.92 12.77
N ALA A 149 -5.29 -18.67 12.98
CA ALA A 149 -4.34 -17.57 12.97
C ALA A 149 -3.28 -17.76 14.06
N PRO A 150 -1.99 -17.64 13.72
CA PRO A 150 -0.94 -17.46 14.71
C PRO A 150 -1.28 -16.28 15.65
N GLU A 151 -0.94 -16.44 16.94
CA GLU A 151 -1.35 -15.51 18.00
C GLU A 151 -0.95 -14.05 17.70
N ASP A 152 0.27 -13.84 17.20
CA ASP A 152 0.79 -12.53 16.79
C ASP A 152 -0.03 -11.90 15.66
N LEU A 153 -0.34 -12.67 14.62
CA LEU A 153 -1.17 -12.21 13.50
C LEU A 153 -2.61 -11.93 13.96
N TYR A 154 -3.17 -12.78 14.81
CA TYR A 154 -4.51 -12.56 15.35
C TYR A 154 -4.58 -11.27 16.14
N PHE A 155 -3.67 -11.03 17.08
CA PHE A 155 -3.65 -9.80 17.87
C PHE A 155 -3.42 -8.54 17.02
N ASP A 156 -2.61 -8.65 15.97
CA ASP A 156 -2.30 -7.55 15.08
C ASP A 156 -3.46 -7.14 14.17
N PHE A 157 -4.35 -8.07 13.85
CA PHE A 157 -5.40 -7.90 12.84
C PHE A 157 -6.82 -8.21 13.34
N LYS A 158 -7.01 -8.42 14.66
CA LYS A 158 -8.34 -8.55 15.25
C LYS A 158 -9.13 -7.24 15.18
N LEU A 159 -10.42 -7.35 14.91
CA LEU A 159 -11.33 -6.22 14.98
C LEU A 159 -11.61 -5.85 16.45
N PRO A 160 -11.84 -4.56 16.76
CA PRO A 160 -12.32 -4.15 18.08
C PRO A 160 -13.73 -4.69 18.33
N GLU A 161 -14.04 -5.00 19.60
CA GLU A 161 -15.38 -5.41 20.06
C GLU A 161 -16.41 -4.29 19.98
#